data_AF-A0A6B0SZ36-F1
#
_entry.id   AF-A0A6B0SZ36-F1
#
_cell.length_a   1.000
_cell.length_b   1.000
_cell.length_c   1.000
_cell.angle_alpha   90.00
_cell.angle_beta   90.00
_cell.angle_gamma   90.00
#
_symmetry.space_group_name_H-M   'P 1'
#
loop_
_entity.id
_entity.type
_entity.pdbx_description
1 polymer ?
#
loop_
_entity_poly.entity_id
_entity_poly.type
_entity_poly.pdbx_seq_one_letter_code
_entity_poly.pdbx_strand_id
1 'polypeptide(L)'
;MDGEDNPRLSARGYERLRRSCRTHREELLVRLAGEAGVRAGEITRIRPADVTDRGEDATPRYLLTVREADGGERTVPLLTDLAREFWQYVNSNDIDSGDPVIDVSERRLQMLVAEITERARAETDLPELEDVTPATLRQYFAHRLLVDHGVDVRVVTAVGGWEGVDSLLSALSRPSTAEVTAAFERLDNESAPDRRLPEVVDSIDRIVDSLAPANSRSAVERQVCQQLTADQYAAAWILEADPKRDRVVVRRHAGGSPERFEGAGDSGIARRTLQTGRSFVAPNDPGPAADYEESGLLAAVPIAHGDTEHGVLVVQSESSSAFDDPERTALEMLGRQVGFALTAVDRKQLLLGGVVLEVTFQYDDHRAALVDLSQSLASSLTLDGAVPTDAGLLCFVHLEQTPAQQALEAATDIDGIDSARLVRSDESGGVLELALSRASPLLTITDRGGTVTALTIADGQATLTCELAPETDLRAIHDSLHDTFGADLRSKQERTTTNGTAPAHGDFLDEQLTEKQRDVIRTAYHAGYFEWPRESTAEDLAESMDISSPTLHNHLRRAQQSILDEILDE
;
A
#
# COMPACT_ATOMS: atom_id res chain seq x y z
N MET A 1 6.71 15.42 48.91
CA MET A 1 6.32 14.00 48.75
C MET A 1 5.89 13.89 47.33
N ASP A 2 6.81 13.36 46.55
CA ASP A 2 6.87 13.43 45.11
C ASP A 2 5.73 12.59 44.54
N GLY A 3 4.79 13.23 43.85
CA GLY A 3 3.87 12.53 42.98
C GLY A 3 4.64 12.19 41.73
N GLU A 4 5.08 10.94 41.60
CA GLU A 4 5.56 10.41 40.33
C GLU A 4 4.50 10.72 39.27
N ASP A 5 4.84 11.62 38.34
CA ASP A 5 4.04 11.89 37.15
C ASP A 5 3.97 10.58 36.37
N ASN A 6 2.85 9.86 36.51
CA ASN A 6 2.62 8.63 35.77
C ASN A 6 2.73 8.98 34.26
N PRO A 7 3.64 8.36 33.51
CA PRO A 7 3.92 8.75 32.14
C PRO A 7 2.65 8.74 31.28
N ARG A 8 2.38 9.88 30.61
CA ARG A 8 1.21 10.05 29.73
C ARG A 8 1.25 8.99 28.63
N LEU A 9 0.12 8.34 28.36
CA LEU A 9 0.01 7.38 27.26
C LEU A 9 0.20 8.11 25.92
N SER A 10 1.24 7.76 25.16
CA SER A 10 1.49 8.35 23.83
C SER A 10 0.67 7.64 22.75
N ALA A 11 0.63 8.22 21.54
CA ALA A 11 0.02 7.56 20.38
C ALA A 11 0.68 6.20 20.07
N ARG A 12 1.99 6.07 20.32
CA ARG A 12 2.73 4.80 20.18
C ARG A 12 2.31 3.79 21.24
N GLY A 13 2.17 4.21 22.49
CA GLY A 13 1.68 3.34 23.57
C GLY A 13 0.24 2.88 23.35
N TYR A 14 -0.64 3.77 22.90
CA TYR A 14 -2.02 3.44 22.57
C TYR A 14 -2.12 2.42 21.42
N GLU A 15 -1.38 2.62 20.33
CA GLU A 15 -1.33 1.67 19.21
C GLU A 15 -0.77 0.30 19.66
N ARG A 16 0.19 0.31 20.60
CA ARG A 16 0.72 -0.94 21.17
C ARG A 16 -0.33 -1.69 21.99
N LEU A 17 -1.15 -0.99 22.78
CA LEU A 17 -2.28 -1.59 23.50
C LEU A 17 -3.28 -2.21 22.53
N ARG A 18 -3.64 -1.50 21.45
CA ARG A 18 -4.54 -2.02 20.41
C ARG A 18 -4.02 -3.30 19.78
N ARG A 19 -2.74 -3.33 19.38
CA ARG A 19 -2.12 -4.53 18.80
C ARG A 19 -2.01 -5.71 19.78
N SER A 20 -2.10 -5.45 21.08
CA SER A 20 -2.04 -6.46 22.13
C SER A 20 -3.41 -7.07 22.45
N CYS A 21 -4.50 -6.50 21.90
CA CYS A 21 -5.83 -7.09 21.96
C CYS A 21 -5.86 -8.42 21.18
N ARG A 22 -6.51 -9.43 21.75
CA ARG A 22 -6.66 -10.78 21.17
C ARG A 22 -8.05 -11.04 20.64
N THR A 23 -9.02 -10.21 21.00
CA THR A 23 -10.42 -10.38 20.62
C THR A 23 -10.99 -9.05 20.14
N HIS A 24 -11.94 -9.09 19.20
CA HIS A 24 -12.67 -7.90 18.76
C HIS A 24 -13.36 -7.16 19.92
N ARG A 25 -13.75 -7.89 20.99
CA ARG A 25 -14.31 -7.27 22.21
C ARG A 25 -13.30 -6.40 22.95
N GLU A 26 -12.05 -6.88 23.08
CA GLU A 26 -10.97 -6.15 23.73
C GLU A 26 -10.60 -4.90 22.93
N GLU A 27 -10.51 -5.04 21.61
CA GLU A 27 -10.21 -3.92 20.71
C GLU A 27 -11.30 -2.85 20.76
N LEU A 28 -12.57 -3.24 20.58
CA LEU A 28 -13.70 -2.33 20.63
C LEU A 28 -13.78 -1.56 21.96
N LEU A 29 -13.52 -2.24 23.08
CA LEU A 29 -13.48 -1.63 24.41
C LEU A 29 -12.38 -0.56 24.51
N VAL A 30 -11.15 -0.88 24.10
CA VAL A 30 -10.01 0.05 24.13
C VAL A 30 -10.33 1.28 23.28
N ARG A 31 -10.93 1.08 22.10
CA ARG A 31 -11.28 2.18 21.19
C ARG A 31 -12.44 3.03 21.69
N LEU A 32 -13.48 2.44 22.28
CA LEU A 32 -14.58 3.22 22.89
C LEU A 32 -14.08 4.13 24.03
N ALA A 33 -13.10 3.67 24.81
CA ALA A 33 -12.48 4.48 25.85
C ALA A 33 -11.50 5.53 25.29
N GLY A 34 -10.63 5.12 24.36
CA GLY A 34 -9.49 5.93 23.87
C GLY A 34 -9.77 6.82 22.66
N GLU A 35 -10.81 6.54 21.87
CA GLU A 35 -11.19 7.32 20.68
C GLU A 35 -12.55 8.01 20.82
N ALA A 36 -13.44 7.50 21.69
CA ALA A 36 -14.75 8.10 21.96
C ALA A 36 -14.89 8.65 23.39
N GLY A 37 -13.87 8.50 24.25
CA GLY A 37 -13.86 9.08 25.59
C GLY A 37 -14.93 8.53 26.54
N VAL A 38 -15.48 7.34 26.26
CA VAL A 38 -16.57 6.75 27.03
C VAL A 38 -16.02 6.12 28.32
N ARG A 39 -16.71 6.31 29.45
CA ARG A 39 -16.28 5.78 30.75
C ARG A 39 -16.51 4.27 30.82
N ALA A 40 -15.72 3.57 31.62
CA ALA A 40 -15.83 2.11 31.82
C ALA A 40 -17.27 1.67 32.16
N GLY A 41 -17.90 2.25 33.17
CA GLY A 41 -19.29 1.92 33.54
C GLY A 41 -20.36 2.38 32.52
N GLU A 42 -20.02 3.20 31.54
CA GLU A 42 -20.91 3.58 30.44
C GLU A 42 -20.79 2.60 29.27
N ILE A 43 -19.58 2.12 28.96
CA ILE A 43 -19.31 1.13 27.90
C ILE A 43 -20.17 -0.12 28.11
N THR A 44 -20.30 -0.59 29.35
CA THR A 44 -21.10 -1.79 29.70
C THR A 44 -22.61 -1.60 29.53
N ARG A 45 -23.07 -0.37 29.21
CA ARG A 45 -24.47 -0.01 29.03
C ARG A 45 -24.79 0.42 27.59
N ILE A 46 -23.80 0.46 26.68
CA ILE A 46 -24.01 0.81 25.27
C ILE A 46 -24.78 -0.32 24.58
N ARG A 47 -25.76 0.06 23.77
CA ARG A 47 -26.59 -0.83 22.94
C ARG A 47 -26.43 -0.47 21.47
N PRO A 48 -26.72 -1.40 20.53
CA PRO A 48 -26.71 -1.05 19.11
C PRO A 48 -27.66 0.10 18.77
N ALA A 49 -28.83 0.17 19.43
CA ALA A 49 -29.79 1.27 19.26
C ALA A 49 -29.27 2.65 19.68
N ASP A 50 -28.18 2.73 20.44
CA ASP A 50 -27.58 3.99 20.85
C ASP A 50 -26.72 4.63 19.75
N VAL A 51 -26.42 3.91 18.65
CA VAL A 51 -25.64 4.41 17.50
C VAL A 51 -26.56 4.79 16.34
N THR A 52 -26.48 6.05 15.90
CA THR A 52 -27.27 6.60 14.79
C THR A 52 -26.39 6.88 13.57
N ASP A 53 -26.77 6.37 12.39
CA ASP A 53 -26.21 6.77 11.08
C ASP A 53 -26.97 8.00 10.54
N ARG A 54 -26.24 9.07 10.24
CA ARG A 54 -26.79 10.33 9.71
C ARG A 54 -26.80 10.41 8.18
N GLY A 55 -26.31 9.38 7.49
CA GLY A 55 -26.18 9.33 6.03
C GLY A 55 -24.76 9.65 5.55
N GLU A 56 -24.47 9.29 4.29
CA GLU A 56 -23.11 9.35 3.72
C GLU A 56 -22.53 10.77 3.62
N ASP A 57 -23.38 11.79 3.45
CA ASP A 57 -22.97 13.19 3.32
C ASP A 57 -22.80 13.90 4.68
N ALA A 58 -23.14 13.26 5.80
CA ALA A 58 -23.07 13.87 7.12
C ALA A 58 -21.68 13.76 7.74
N THR A 59 -21.15 14.86 8.26
CA THR A 59 -19.90 14.88 9.03
C THR A 59 -20.17 15.39 10.45
N PRO A 60 -20.00 14.56 11.50
CA PRO A 60 -19.66 13.14 11.48
C PRO A 60 -20.86 12.26 11.09
N ARG A 61 -20.60 11.15 10.39
CA ARG A 61 -21.63 10.22 9.91
C ARG A 61 -22.34 9.48 11.04
N TYR A 62 -21.59 9.06 12.06
CA TYR A 62 -22.11 8.26 13.16
C TYR A 62 -22.08 9.03 14.48
N LEU A 63 -23.18 8.93 15.23
CA LEU A 63 -23.31 9.49 16.58
C LEU A 63 -23.65 8.37 17.56
N LEU A 64 -22.97 8.34 18.70
CA LEU A 64 -23.27 7.47 19.84
C LEU A 64 -23.93 8.29 20.95
N THR A 65 -25.11 7.87 21.39
CA THR A 65 -25.77 8.42 22.58
C THR A 65 -25.31 7.67 23.83
N VAL A 66 -24.59 8.35 24.71
CA VAL A 66 -24.09 7.77 25.96
C VAL A 66 -24.99 8.20 27.12
N ARG A 67 -25.53 7.20 27.83
CA ARG A 67 -26.30 7.41 29.07
C ARG A 67 -25.38 7.58 30.27
N GLU A 68 -25.46 8.73 30.90
CA GLU A 68 -24.62 9.11 32.04
C GLU A 68 -25.09 8.42 33.34
N ALA A 69 -24.31 8.56 34.41
CA ALA A 69 -24.62 7.94 35.70
C ALA A 69 -25.69 8.71 36.50
N ASP A 70 -25.82 10.01 36.24
CA ASP A 70 -26.80 10.92 36.85
C ASP A 70 -28.16 10.93 36.12
N GLY A 71 -28.29 10.13 35.05
CA GLY A 71 -29.49 10.06 34.23
C GLY A 71 -29.51 11.02 33.04
N GLY A 72 -28.43 11.79 32.82
CA GLY A 72 -28.24 12.57 31.60
C GLY A 72 -27.91 11.71 30.38
N GLU A 73 -27.99 12.32 29.20
CA GLU A 73 -27.49 11.74 27.95
C GLU A 73 -26.58 12.74 27.25
N ARG A 74 -25.50 12.23 26.66
CA ARG A 74 -24.62 13.02 25.80
C ARG A 74 -24.36 12.32 24.48
N THR A 75 -24.12 13.12 23.45
CA THR A 75 -23.85 12.62 22.11
C THR A 75 -22.36 12.70 21.81
N VAL A 76 -21.80 11.57 21.41
CA VAL A 76 -20.40 11.40 21.06
C VAL A 76 -20.28 11.12 19.57
N PRO A 77 -19.52 11.91 18.81
CA PRO A 77 -19.25 11.57 17.41
C PRO A 77 -18.32 10.35 17.33
N LEU A 78 -18.68 9.37 16.50
CA LEU A 78 -17.83 8.21 16.24
C LEU A 78 -17.09 8.40 14.92
N LEU A 79 -15.79 8.08 14.94
CA LEU A 79 -15.01 7.93 13.71
C LEU A 79 -15.59 6.78 12.87
N THR A 80 -15.61 6.93 11.55
CA THR A 80 -16.17 5.94 10.61
C THR A 80 -15.61 4.54 10.84
N ASP A 81 -14.31 4.42 11.10
CA ASP A 81 -13.66 3.14 11.32
C ASP A 81 -13.98 2.53 12.70
N LEU A 82 -14.30 3.35 13.71
CA LEU A 82 -14.77 2.86 15.01
C LEU A 82 -16.22 2.38 14.92
N ALA A 83 -17.08 3.14 14.22
CA ALA A 83 -18.46 2.71 13.97
C ALA A 83 -18.53 1.41 13.16
N ARG A 84 -17.63 1.24 12.17
CA ARG A 84 -17.51 -0.01 11.40
C ARG A 84 -17.17 -1.19 12.30
N GLU A 85 -16.16 -1.06 13.17
CA GLU A 85 -15.76 -2.12 14.09
C GLU A 85 -16.87 -2.45 15.09
N PHE A 86 -17.57 -1.42 15.60
CA PHE A 86 -18.74 -1.59 16.46
C PHE A 86 -19.82 -2.45 15.80
N TRP A 87 -20.22 -2.12 14.57
CA TRP A 87 -21.23 -2.88 13.85
C TRP A 87 -20.75 -4.27 13.43
N GLN A 88 -19.47 -4.41 13.06
CA GLN A 88 -18.88 -5.71 12.79
C GLN A 88 -18.96 -6.62 14.02
N TYR A 89 -18.66 -6.11 15.21
CA TYR A 89 -18.76 -6.87 16.46
C TYR A 89 -20.20 -7.23 16.80
N VAL A 90 -21.14 -6.29 16.67
CA VAL A 90 -22.59 -6.53 16.89
C VAL A 90 -23.11 -7.63 15.97
N ASN A 91 -22.82 -7.55 14.67
CA ASN A 91 -23.27 -8.52 13.68
C ASN A 91 -22.62 -9.90 13.87
N SER A 92 -21.33 -9.93 14.23
CA SER A 92 -20.60 -11.20 14.41
C SER A 92 -21.05 -11.98 15.66
N ASN A 93 -21.66 -11.30 16.63
CA ASN A 93 -22.14 -11.89 17.88
C ASN A 93 -23.68 -11.94 17.97
N ASP A 94 -24.40 -11.57 16.90
CA ASP A 94 -25.86 -11.56 16.83
C ASP A 94 -26.53 -10.81 18.00
N ILE A 95 -26.03 -9.62 18.30
CA ILE A 95 -26.48 -8.81 19.45
C ILE A 95 -27.75 -8.03 19.09
N ASP A 96 -28.82 -8.25 19.87
CA ASP A 96 -30.08 -7.53 19.71
C ASP A 96 -29.95 -6.03 19.98
N SER A 97 -30.78 -5.21 19.31
CA SER A 97 -30.69 -3.75 19.38
C SER A 97 -30.90 -3.17 20.78
N GLY A 98 -31.57 -3.89 21.67
CA GLY A 98 -31.83 -3.52 23.07
C GLY A 98 -30.80 -4.04 24.07
N ASP A 99 -29.90 -4.93 23.64
CA ASP A 99 -28.97 -5.62 24.54
C ASP A 99 -27.62 -4.91 24.63
N PRO A 100 -26.91 -5.04 25.77
CA PRO A 100 -25.58 -4.45 25.92
C PRO A 100 -24.59 -5.07 24.92
N VAL A 101 -23.87 -4.22 24.18
CA VAL A 101 -22.84 -4.67 23.23
C VAL A 101 -21.68 -5.35 23.95
N ILE A 102 -21.26 -4.80 25.09
CA ILE A 102 -20.24 -5.39 25.94
C ILE A 102 -20.90 -5.73 27.29
N ASP A 103 -21.57 -6.89 27.34
CA ASP A 103 -22.24 -7.40 28.54
C ASP A 103 -21.25 -8.00 29.54
N VAL A 104 -20.50 -7.13 30.20
CA VAL A 104 -19.62 -7.49 31.33
C VAL A 104 -19.73 -6.44 32.42
N SER A 105 -19.41 -6.82 33.66
CA SER A 105 -19.30 -5.85 34.74
C SER A 105 -18.14 -4.86 34.52
N GLU A 106 -18.26 -3.65 35.08
CA GLU A 106 -17.18 -2.65 35.04
C GLU A 106 -15.86 -3.19 35.62
N ARG A 107 -15.93 -4.01 36.67
CA ARG A 107 -14.75 -4.68 37.25
C ARG A 107 -14.09 -5.62 36.24
N ARG A 108 -14.88 -6.37 35.45
CA ARG A 108 -14.33 -7.26 34.42
C ARG A 108 -13.73 -6.45 33.27
N LEU A 109 -14.32 -5.32 32.90
CA LEU A 109 -13.77 -4.39 31.92
C LEU A 109 -12.39 -3.87 32.37
N GLN A 110 -12.26 -3.43 33.62
CA GLN A 110 -10.98 -3.01 34.20
C GLN A 110 -9.94 -4.14 34.18
N MET A 111 -10.35 -5.37 34.52
CA MET A 111 -9.47 -6.55 34.41
C MET A 111 -9.00 -6.79 32.97
N LEU A 112 -9.89 -6.67 31.98
CA LEU A 112 -9.52 -6.83 30.57
C LEU A 112 -8.48 -5.80 30.14
N VAL A 113 -8.65 -4.53 30.53
CA VAL A 113 -7.64 -3.48 30.25
C VAL A 113 -6.31 -3.83 30.91
N ALA A 114 -6.30 -4.25 32.18
CA ALA A 114 -5.07 -4.69 32.85
C ALA A 114 -4.41 -5.90 32.15
N GLU A 115 -5.20 -6.89 31.70
CA GLU A 115 -4.72 -8.05 30.93
C GLU A 115 -4.13 -7.64 29.56
N ILE A 116 -4.68 -6.62 28.91
CA ILE A 116 -4.14 -6.05 27.66
C ILE A 116 -2.84 -5.31 27.92
N THR A 117 -2.80 -4.49 28.98
CA THR A 117 -1.62 -3.73 29.39
C THR A 117 -0.45 -4.65 29.73
N GLU A 118 -0.68 -5.72 30.49
CA GLU A 118 0.35 -6.71 30.82
C GLU A 118 0.95 -7.36 29.57
N ARG A 119 0.09 -7.70 28.59
CA ARG A 119 0.55 -8.21 27.29
C ARG A 119 1.40 -7.19 26.54
N ALA A 120 0.95 -5.94 26.48
CA ALA A 120 1.66 -4.87 25.82
C ALA A 120 3.05 -4.63 26.44
N ARG A 121 3.14 -4.69 27.78
CA ARG A 121 4.41 -4.61 28.53
C ARG A 121 5.34 -5.79 28.26
N ALA A 122 4.81 -7.01 28.18
CA ALA A 122 5.62 -8.19 27.92
C ALA A 122 6.39 -8.10 26.58
N GLU A 123 5.87 -7.33 25.62
CA GLU A 123 6.47 -7.20 24.30
C GLU A 123 7.16 -5.84 24.05
N THR A 124 7.13 -4.89 24.99
CA THR A 124 7.80 -3.57 24.87
C THR A 124 8.22 -2.98 26.20
N ASP A 125 9.36 -2.30 26.22
CA ASP A 125 9.88 -1.61 27.41
C ASP A 125 9.44 -0.13 27.45
N LEU A 126 8.13 0.13 27.26
CA LEU A 126 7.57 1.48 27.30
C LEU A 126 7.08 1.81 28.73
N PRO A 127 7.67 2.81 29.41
CA PRO A 127 7.31 3.13 30.80
C PRO A 127 5.88 3.65 30.96
N GLU A 128 5.34 4.32 29.93
CA GLU A 128 3.93 4.77 29.85
C GLU A 128 2.88 3.64 29.88
N LEU A 129 3.30 2.38 29.74
CA LEU A 129 2.42 1.22 29.84
C LEU A 129 2.33 0.65 31.27
N GLU A 130 2.97 1.28 32.26
CA GLU A 130 3.11 0.70 33.60
C GLU A 130 1.76 0.47 34.29
N ASP A 131 0.88 1.47 34.26
CA ASP A 131 -0.41 1.48 34.99
C ASP A 131 -1.56 2.02 34.10
N VAL A 132 -1.72 1.44 32.91
CA VAL A 132 -2.82 1.85 32.02
C VAL A 132 -4.16 1.33 32.53
N THR A 133 -5.08 2.26 32.78
CA THR A 133 -6.46 2.01 33.19
C THR A 133 -7.46 2.55 32.16
N PRO A 134 -8.76 2.23 32.24
CA PRO A 134 -9.77 2.89 31.41
C PRO A 134 -9.76 4.42 31.55
N ALA A 135 -9.39 4.95 32.72
CA ALA A 135 -9.25 6.40 32.92
C ALA A 135 -8.05 6.96 32.13
N THR A 136 -6.94 6.22 32.06
CA THR A 136 -5.77 6.56 31.24
C THR A 136 -6.13 6.64 29.75
N LEU A 137 -6.93 5.68 29.25
CA LEU A 137 -7.42 5.71 27.85
C LEU A 137 -8.31 6.95 27.59
N ARG A 138 -9.17 7.31 28.55
CA ARG A 138 -10.00 8.51 28.45
C ARG A 138 -9.18 9.80 28.52
N GLN A 139 -8.08 9.82 29.28
CA GLN A 139 -7.13 10.93 29.29
C GLN A 139 -6.39 11.06 27.95
N TYR A 140 -6.01 9.92 27.34
CA TYR A 140 -5.44 9.91 25.99
C TYR A 140 -6.40 10.50 24.95
N PHE A 141 -7.70 10.15 25.01
CA PHE A 141 -8.73 10.77 24.16
C PHE A 141 -8.76 12.31 24.32
N ALA A 142 -8.78 12.80 25.57
CA ALA A 142 -8.78 14.23 25.85
C ALA A 142 -7.53 14.93 25.31
N HIS A 143 -6.34 14.36 25.57
CA HIS A 143 -5.08 14.90 25.09
C HIS A 143 -5.05 14.98 23.57
N ARG A 144 -5.43 13.89 22.89
CA ARG A 144 -5.48 13.82 21.44
C ARG A 144 -6.34 14.95 20.88
N LEU A 145 -7.57 15.11 21.37
CA LEU A 145 -8.45 16.16 20.83
C LEU A 145 -7.98 17.58 21.15
N LEU A 146 -7.51 17.84 22.37
CA LEU A 146 -7.13 19.19 22.81
C LEU A 146 -5.79 19.64 22.24
N VAL A 147 -4.80 18.75 22.26
CA VAL A 147 -3.40 19.06 21.96
C VAL A 147 -3.06 18.70 20.51
N ASP A 148 -3.39 17.49 20.07
CA ASP A 148 -2.99 17.02 18.74
C ASP A 148 -3.92 17.55 17.64
N HIS A 149 -5.22 17.72 17.94
CA HIS A 149 -6.24 18.15 16.97
C HIS A 149 -6.81 19.55 17.23
N GLY A 150 -6.38 20.24 18.30
CA GLY A 150 -6.77 21.63 18.59
C GLY A 150 -8.27 21.87 18.80
N VAL A 151 -9.03 20.85 19.21
CA VAL A 151 -10.48 20.95 19.43
C VAL A 151 -10.77 21.83 20.65
N ASP A 152 -11.77 22.71 20.54
CA ASP A 152 -12.18 23.60 21.63
C ASP A 152 -12.46 22.82 22.93
N VAL A 153 -11.87 23.28 24.03
CA VAL A 153 -11.94 22.61 25.34
C VAL A 153 -13.36 22.40 25.83
N ARG A 154 -14.31 23.27 25.49
CA ARG A 154 -15.73 23.14 25.84
C ARG A 154 -16.38 21.99 25.08
N VAL A 155 -15.98 21.77 23.82
CA VAL A 155 -16.47 20.67 23.00
C VAL A 155 -15.95 19.34 23.56
N VAL A 156 -14.66 19.25 23.87
CA VAL A 156 -14.09 18.03 24.49
C VAL A 156 -14.74 17.76 25.84
N THR A 157 -14.91 18.78 26.68
CA THR A 157 -15.61 18.68 27.98
C THR A 157 -17.01 18.09 27.82
N ALA A 158 -17.80 18.59 26.85
CA ALA A 158 -19.15 18.12 26.60
C ALA A 158 -19.19 16.69 26.05
N VAL A 159 -18.33 16.35 25.08
CA VAL A 159 -18.32 15.04 24.42
C VAL A 159 -17.88 13.93 25.37
N GLY A 160 -16.79 14.11 26.11
CA GLY A 160 -16.35 13.08 27.05
C GLY A 160 -17.05 13.16 28.41
N GLY A 161 -18.02 14.07 28.59
CA GLY A 161 -18.85 14.17 29.79
C GLY A 161 -18.04 14.52 31.04
N TRP A 162 -17.25 15.58 31.02
CA TRP A 162 -16.60 16.11 32.22
C TRP A 162 -17.53 17.11 32.92
N GLU A 163 -17.51 17.14 34.25
CA GLU A 163 -18.36 18.06 35.06
C GLU A 163 -17.98 19.54 34.86
N GLY A 164 -16.84 19.81 34.22
CA GLY A 164 -16.40 21.15 33.83
C GLY A 164 -14.98 21.14 33.27
N VAL A 165 -14.57 22.28 32.72
CA VAL A 165 -13.23 22.47 32.13
C VAL A 165 -12.12 22.22 33.18
N ASP A 166 -12.31 22.65 34.42
CA ASP A 166 -11.33 22.42 35.49
C ASP A 166 -11.12 20.92 35.79
N SER A 167 -12.19 20.12 35.69
CA SER A 167 -12.09 18.66 35.85
C SER A 167 -11.35 18.00 34.68
N LEU A 168 -11.47 18.54 33.47
CA LEU A 168 -10.75 18.07 32.29
C LEU A 168 -9.26 18.46 32.37
N LEU A 169 -8.97 19.72 32.72
CA LEU A 169 -7.61 20.25 32.82
C LEU A 169 -6.82 19.64 33.97
N SER A 170 -7.46 19.31 35.10
CA SER A 170 -6.80 18.61 36.21
C SER A 170 -6.35 17.19 35.85
N ALA A 171 -6.94 16.59 34.80
CA ALA A 171 -6.55 15.29 34.27
C ALA A 171 -5.41 15.37 33.23
N LEU A 172 -5.02 16.58 32.81
CA LEU A 172 -3.86 16.80 31.95
C LEU A 172 -2.66 17.17 32.83
N SER A 173 -1.50 16.55 32.60
CA SER A 173 -0.28 16.96 33.33
C SER A 173 0.07 18.42 32.98
N ARG A 174 0.84 19.09 33.84
CA ARG A 174 1.32 20.45 33.52
C ARG A 174 2.10 20.44 32.20
N PRO A 175 1.92 21.44 31.32
CA PRO A 175 2.70 21.53 30.11
C PRO A 175 4.17 21.72 30.49
N SER A 176 5.04 20.96 29.85
CA SER A 176 6.49 21.12 29.89
C SER A 176 6.89 22.49 29.37
N THR A 177 8.08 22.97 29.75
CA THR A 177 8.62 24.23 29.23
C THR A 177 8.67 24.24 27.70
N ALA A 178 8.97 23.09 27.06
CA ALA A 178 8.95 22.96 25.61
C ALA A 178 7.54 23.12 25.01
N GLU A 179 6.50 22.53 25.63
CA GLU A 179 5.10 22.72 25.20
C GLU A 179 4.64 24.17 25.38
N VAL A 180 5.04 24.84 26.47
CA VAL A 180 4.75 26.26 26.68
C VAL A 180 5.46 27.13 25.66
N THR A 181 6.76 26.89 25.41
CA THR A 181 7.54 27.62 24.41
C THR A 181 6.93 27.44 23.02
N ALA A 182 6.64 26.20 22.60
CA ALA A 182 6.01 25.93 21.30
C ALA A 182 4.61 26.56 21.16
N ALA A 183 3.82 26.64 22.23
CA ALA A 183 2.52 27.29 22.21
C ALA A 183 2.63 28.82 22.09
N PHE A 184 3.63 29.44 22.71
CA PHE A 184 3.86 30.89 22.59
C PHE A 184 4.60 31.26 21.30
N GLU A 185 5.47 30.41 20.77
CA GLU A 185 6.02 30.55 19.41
C GLU A 185 4.90 30.56 18.36
N ARG A 186 3.85 29.73 18.53
CA ARG A 186 2.66 29.77 17.67
C ARG A 186 1.90 31.10 17.76
N LEU A 187 1.82 31.73 18.94
CA LEU A 187 1.15 33.03 19.13
C LEU A 187 1.98 34.21 18.57
N ASP A 188 3.31 34.13 18.68
CA ASP A 188 4.22 35.09 18.04
C ASP A 188 4.19 34.94 16.51
N ASN A 189 3.99 33.71 16.01
CA ASN A 189 3.81 33.42 14.58
C ASN A 189 2.41 33.76 14.04
N GLU A 190 1.35 33.77 14.86
CA GLU A 190 0.01 34.25 14.45
C GLU A 190 -0.05 35.77 14.22
N SER A 191 0.94 36.53 14.74
CA SER A 191 0.99 37.99 14.64
C SER A 191 1.78 38.53 13.42
N ALA A 192 2.40 37.66 12.62
CA ALA A 192 3.03 38.04 11.36
C ALA A 192 2.27 37.41 10.18
N PRO A 193 1.81 38.17 9.17
CA PRO A 193 1.16 37.59 8.01
C PRO A 193 2.17 36.75 7.23
N ASP A 194 2.09 35.43 7.38
CA ASP A 194 3.01 34.49 6.74
C ASP A 194 2.72 34.43 5.24
N ARG A 195 3.59 35.05 4.44
CA ARG A 195 3.54 35.03 2.97
C ARG A 195 4.14 33.74 2.40
N ARG A 196 4.76 32.90 3.24
CA ARG A 196 5.53 31.73 2.80
C ARG A 196 4.65 30.58 2.33
N LEU A 197 3.62 30.21 3.09
CA LEU A 197 2.77 29.07 2.73
C LEU A 197 2.05 29.27 1.37
N PRO A 198 1.44 30.43 1.07
CA PRO A 198 0.89 30.69 -0.27
C PRO A 198 1.95 30.54 -1.37
N GLU A 199 3.16 31.04 -1.14
CA GLU A 199 4.26 30.92 -2.10
C GLU A 199 4.72 29.45 -2.25
N VAL A 200 4.61 28.62 -1.20
CA VAL A 200 5.03 27.20 -1.21
C VAL A 200 4.01 26.41 -2.01
N VAL A 201 2.72 26.65 -1.76
CA VAL A 201 1.61 26.05 -2.50
C VAL A 201 1.71 26.43 -3.99
N ASP A 202 1.94 27.71 -4.31
CA ASP A 202 2.13 28.17 -5.69
C ASP A 202 3.36 27.53 -6.38
N SER A 203 4.42 27.23 -5.63
CA SER A 203 5.59 26.50 -6.15
C SER A 203 5.26 25.03 -6.41
N ILE A 204 4.53 24.38 -5.50
CA ILE A 204 4.10 22.98 -5.65
C ILE A 204 3.15 22.82 -6.84
N ASP A 205 2.17 23.69 -7.01
CA ASP A 205 1.22 23.62 -8.14
C ASP A 205 1.97 23.75 -9.48
N ARG A 206 2.93 24.67 -9.58
CA ARG A 206 3.80 24.80 -10.75
C ARG A 206 4.64 23.54 -11.01
N ILE A 207 5.14 22.90 -9.96
CA ILE A 207 5.86 21.63 -10.09
C ILE A 207 4.92 20.57 -10.64
N VAL A 208 3.75 20.37 -10.01
CA VAL A 208 2.75 19.37 -10.42
C VAL A 208 2.32 19.55 -11.87
N ASP A 209 2.02 20.78 -12.31
CA ASP A 209 1.70 21.08 -13.70
C ASP A 209 2.84 20.72 -14.67
N SER A 210 4.09 20.93 -14.22
CA SER A 210 5.27 20.60 -15.02
C SER A 210 5.60 19.10 -15.08
N LEU A 211 5.05 18.30 -14.16
CA LEU A 211 5.22 16.85 -14.14
C LEU A 211 4.35 16.13 -15.19
N ALA A 212 3.18 16.68 -15.53
CA ALA A 212 2.26 16.09 -16.51
C ALA A 212 2.91 15.77 -17.88
N PRO A 213 3.74 16.65 -18.48
CA PRO A 213 4.44 16.34 -19.74
C PRO A 213 5.73 15.52 -19.57
N ALA A 214 6.17 15.19 -18.35
CA ALA A 214 7.44 14.52 -18.14
C ALA A 214 7.42 13.08 -18.71
N ASN A 215 8.52 12.70 -19.36
CA ASN A 215 8.64 11.42 -20.08
C ASN A 215 9.80 10.54 -19.59
N SER A 216 10.48 10.96 -18.53
CA SER A 216 11.57 10.18 -17.93
C SER A 216 11.74 10.56 -16.46
N ARG A 217 12.16 9.59 -15.67
CA ARG A 217 12.45 9.76 -14.24
C ARG A 217 13.43 10.92 -14.02
N SER A 218 14.50 10.97 -14.81
CA SER A 218 15.47 12.06 -14.77
C SER A 218 14.91 13.42 -15.18
N ALA A 219 13.82 13.50 -15.95
CA ALA A 219 13.13 14.76 -16.24
C ALA A 219 12.30 15.23 -15.03
N VAL A 220 11.52 14.32 -14.43
CA VAL A 220 10.76 14.56 -13.20
C VAL A 220 11.68 15.04 -12.08
N GLU A 221 12.72 14.27 -11.77
CA GLU A 221 13.65 14.59 -10.69
C GLU A 221 14.35 15.95 -10.89
N ARG A 222 14.70 16.25 -12.15
CA ARG A 222 15.33 17.53 -12.51
C ARG A 222 14.38 18.70 -12.34
N GLN A 223 13.14 18.60 -12.81
CA GLN A 223 12.14 19.65 -12.69
C GLN A 223 11.83 19.96 -11.22
N VAL A 224 11.63 18.93 -10.40
CA VAL A 224 11.38 19.06 -8.95
C VAL A 224 12.54 19.79 -8.28
N CYS A 225 13.78 19.31 -8.43
CA CYS A 225 14.92 19.94 -7.77
C CYS A 225 15.14 21.39 -8.24
N GLN A 226 15.01 21.65 -9.54
CA GLN A 226 15.23 22.99 -10.09
C GLN A 226 14.19 24.00 -9.62
N GLN A 227 12.90 23.65 -9.66
CA GLN A 227 11.84 24.58 -9.27
C GLN A 227 11.83 24.86 -7.76
N LEU A 228 12.02 23.82 -6.92
CA LEU A 228 12.13 24.00 -5.48
C LEU A 228 13.25 24.99 -5.10
N THR A 229 14.40 24.93 -5.80
CA THR A 229 15.52 25.86 -5.56
C THR A 229 15.40 27.21 -6.24
N ALA A 230 14.57 27.34 -7.26
CA ALA A 230 14.34 28.60 -7.95
C ALA A 230 13.43 29.54 -7.16
N ASP A 231 12.55 28.98 -6.34
CA ASP A 231 11.59 29.74 -5.55
C ASP A 231 12.06 29.94 -4.10
N GLN A 232 12.12 28.88 -3.28
CA GLN A 232 12.10 29.03 -1.81
C GLN A 232 13.16 28.27 -1.03
N TYR A 233 13.76 27.24 -1.62
CA TYR A 233 14.74 26.42 -0.92
C TYR A 233 16.16 26.72 -1.40
N ALA A 234 17.11 26.78 -0.46
CA ALA A 234 18.52 26.99 -0.78
C ALA A 234 19.11 25.78 -1.54
N ALA A 235 18.60 24.59 -1.27
CA ALA A 235 19.01 23.37 -1.96
C ALA A 235 17.91 22.29 -1.91
N ALA A 236 17.96 21.36 -2.87
CA ALA A 236 17.10 20.20 -2.95
C ALA A 236 17.88 18.97 -3.44
N TRP A 237 17.58 17.79 -2.91
CA TRP A 237 18.15 16.50 -3.29
C TRP A 237 17.06 15.44 -3.39
N ILE A 238 17.18 14.57 -4.39
CA ILE A 238 16.43 13.31 -4.46
C ILE A 238 17.41 12.19 -4.23
N LEU A 239 17.09 11.35 -3.26
CA LEU A 239 17.94 10.31 -2.74
C LEU A 239 17.22 8.97 -2.80
N GLU A 240 17.98 7.90 -2.97
CA GLU A 240 17.47 6.53 -3.00
C GLU A 240 18.34 5.63 -2.13
N ALA A 241 17.76 4.56 -1.60
CA ALA A 241 18.53 3.51 -0.94
C ALA A 241 19.34 2.71 -1.98
N ASP A 242 20.62 2.45 -1.72
CA ASP A 242 21.42 1.43 -2.41
C ASP A 242 21.31 0.13 -1.60
N PRO A 243 20.39 -0.80 -1.96
CA PRO A 243 20.16 -2.02 -1.19
C PRO A 243 21.39 -2.93 -1.14
N LYS A 244 22.38 -2.76 -2.03
CA LYS A 244 23.59 -3.57 -2.07
C LYS A 244 24.64 -3.13 -1.05
N ARG A 245 24.57 -1.90 -0.54
CA ARG A 245 25.64 -1.29 0.28
C ARG A 245 25.15 -0.59 1.55
N ASP A 246 23.85 -0.73 1.89
CA ASP A 246 23.20 -0.10 3.06
C ASP A 246 23.54 1.39 3.20
N ARG A 247 23.49 2.10 2.06
CA ARG A 247 23.81 3.52 1.95
C ARG A 247 22.75 4.26 1.15
N VAL A 248 22.73 5.56 1.29
CA VAL A 248 21.89 6.45 0.48
C VAL A 248 22.73 6.99 -0.69
N VAL A 249 22.13 7.08 -1.87
CA VAL A 249 22.77 7.62 -3.08
C VAL A 249 21.97 8.83 -3.56
N VAL A 250 22.66 9.89 -3.94
CA VAL A 250 22.03 11.08 -4.54
C VAL A 250 21.75 10.79 -6.01
N ARG A 251 20.47 10.72 -6.38
CA ARG A 251 20.05 10.59 -7.78
C ARG A 251 20.07 11.95 -8.49
N ARG A 252 19.60 12.99 -7.78
CA ARG A 252 19.53 14.36 -8.31
C ARG A 252 19.71 15.39 -7.20
N HIS A 253 20.25 16.54 -7.56
CA HIS A 253 20.35 17.68 -6.65
C HIS A 253 20.28 19.02 -7.42
N ALA A 254 19.97 20.09 -6.69
CA ALA A 254 20.09 21.48 -7.09
C ALA A 254 20.45 22.33 -5.85
N GLY A 255 21.16 23.45 -6.04
CA GLY A 255 21.54 24.37 -4.96
C GLY A 255 22.62 23.89 -3.98
N GLY A 256 22.74 22.57 -3.74
CA GLY A 256 23.74 21.97 -2.84
C GLY A 256 24.63 20.91 -3.48
N SER A 257 25.70 20.51 -2.78
CA SER A 257 26.65 19.47 -3.23
C SER A 257 26.07 18.05 -3.06
N PRO A 258 26.29 17.10 -4.01
CA PRO A 258 25.90 15.70 -3.84
C PRO A 258 26.71 14.99 -2.75
N GLU A 259 27.95 15.41 -2.51
CA GLU A 259 28.84 14.89 -1.46
C GLU A 259 28.26 15.01 -0.04
N ARG A 260 27.27 15.89 0.13
CA ARG A 260 26.54 16.07 1.39
C ARG A 260 25.86 14.78 1.87
N PHE A 261 25.40 13.96 0.94
CA PHE A 261 24.68 12.72 1.23
C PHE A 261 25.31 11.49 0.57
N GLU A 262 26.27 11.66 -0.36
CA GLU A 262 27.04 10.56 -0.92
C GLU A 262 28.12 10.06 0.06
N GLY A 263 28.02 8.79 0.48
CA GLY A 263 29.11 8.09 1.18
C GLY A 263 29.28 8.42 2.68
N ALA A 264 28.51 9.33 3.26
CA ALA A 264 28.56 9.65 4.68
C ALA A 264 27.58 8.78 5.50
N GLY A 265 28.11 8.06 6.49
CA GLY A 265 27.33 7.23 7.42
C GLY A 265 26.43 7.98 8.40
N ASP A 266 26.04 9.23 8.10
CA ASP A 266 25.35 10.13 9.04
C ASP A 266 24.19 10.95 8.41
N SER A 267 23.60 10.49 7.31
CA SER A 267 22.35 11.07 6.78
C SER A 267 21.12 10.59 7.58
N GLY A 268 21.12 10.83 8.89
CA GLY A 268 20.14 10.27 9.83
C GLY A 268 18.69 10.57 9.47
N ILE A 269 18.41 11.75 8.90
CA ILE A 269 17.05 12.15 8.54
C ILE A 269 16.54 11.44 7.27
N ALA A 270 17.32 11.41 6.20
CA ALA A 270 16.97 10.76 4.94
C ALA A 270 16.82 9.24 5.12
N ARG A 271 17.73 8.61 5.87
CA ARG A 271 17.67 7.18 6.18
C ARG A 271 16.44 6.84 7.03
N ARG A 272 16.13 7.67 8.02
CA ARG A 272 14.94 7.48 8.86
C ARG A 272 13.66 7.64 8.05
N THR A 273 13.59 8.61 7.13
CA THR A 273 12.46 8.76 6.21
C THR A 273 12.26 7.53 5.34
N LEU A 274 13.34 7.01 4.72
CA LEU A 274 13.28 5.78 3.92
C LEU A 274 12.89 4.54 4.75
N GLN A 275 13.26 4.48 6.04
CA GLN A 275 12.92 3.34 6.90
C GLN A 275 11.51 3.38 7.47
N THR A 276 10.96 4.57 7.72
CA THR A 276 9.67 4.72 8.41
C THR A 276 8.54 5.19 7.50
N GLY A 277 8.85 5.64 6.27
CA GLY A 277 7.89 6.27 5.36
C GLY A 277 7.30 7.58 5.92
N ARG A 278 8.05 8.30 6.77
CA ARG A 278 7.57 9.53 7.46
C ARG A 278 8.47 10.71 7.16
N SER A 279 7.88 11.90 7.14
CA SER A 279 8.65 13.14 7.04
C SER A 279 9.37 13.45 8.36
N PHE A 280 10.53 14.10 8.26
CA PHE A 280 11.27 14.59 9.41
C PHE A 280 11.89 15.95 9.07
N VAL A 281 12.08 16.78 10.10
CA VAL A 281 12.83 18.04 10.02
C VAL A 281 13.99 17.99 11.01
N ALA A 282 15.16 18.45 10.59
CA ALA A 282 16.34 18.53 11.44
C ALA A 282 17.18 19.78 11.10
N PRO A 283 18.02 20.26 12.02
CA PRO A 283 19.05 21.24 11.70
C PRO A 283 19.98 20.72 10.60
N ASN A 284 20.41 21.62 9.72
CA ASN A 284 21.32 21.27 8.64
C ASN A 284 22.72 20.89 9.13
N ASP A 285 23.23 21.42 10.26
CA ASP A 285 24.51 20.99 10.84
C ASP A 285 24.34 20.52 12.29
N PRO A 286 24.10 19.23 12.55
CA PRO A 286 23.90 18.71 13.90
C PRO A 286 25.26 18.49 14.61
N GLY A 287 25.95 19.58 14.97
CA GLY A 287 27.18 19.55 15.75
C GLY A 287 26.98 20.10 17.18
N PRO A 288 27.78 19.68 18.18
CA PRO A 288 27.69 20.16 19.58
C PRO A 288 28.05 21.65 19.77
N ALA A 289 28.43 22.35 18.71
CA ALA A 289 28.76 23.78 18.67
C ALA A 289 27.99 24.54 17.56
N ALA A 290 26.93 23.97 17.02
CA ALA A 290 26.15 24.62 15.96
C ALA A 290 25.33 25.78 16.54
N ASP A 291 25.56 27.00 16.04
CA ASP A 291 24.62 28.10 16.20
C ASP A 291 23.38 27.78 15.35
N TYR A 292 22.29 27.42 16.02
CA TYR A 292 21.01 27.05 15.39
C TYR A 292 20.40 28.18 14.55
N GLU A 293 20.82 29.43 14.78
CA GLU A 293 20.35 30.61 14.04
C GLU A 293 21.01 30.75 12.66
N GLU A 294 22.22 30.22 12.43
CA GLU A 294 22.95 30.39 11.14
C GLU A 294 22.98 29.14 10.26
N SER A 295 22.59 27.97 10.77
CA SER A 295 22.81 26.69 10.07
C SER A 295 21.72 26.33 9.04
N GLY A 296 20.51 26.89 9.15
CA GLY A 296 19.35 26.51 8.35
C GLY A 296 18.76 25.13 8.72
N LEU A 297 17.61 24.79 8.14
CA LEU A 297 16.86 23.57 8.40
C LEU A 297 16.85 22.65 7.17
N LEU A 298 16.75 21.35 7.41
CA LEU A 298 16.50 20.30 6.42
C LEU A 298 15.15 19.65 6.67
N ALA A 299 14.36 19.45 5.63
CA ALA A 299 13.21 18.56 5.65
C ALA A 299 13.43 17.39 4.71
N ALA A 300 13.11 16.18 5.17
CA ALA A 300 13.12 14.96 4.38
C ALA A 300 11.69 14.43 4.27
N VAL A 301 11.17 14.26 3.06
CA VAL A 301 9.83 13.74 2.78
C VAL A 301 9.90 12.52 1.85
N PRO A 302 9.12 11.46 2.12
CA PRO A 302 9.14 10.27 1.29
C PRO A 302 8.55 10.56 -0.10
N ILE A 303 9.17 9.98 -1.13
CA ILE A 303 8.62 9.94 -2.48
C ILE A 303 8.04 8.55 -2.66
N ALA A 304 6.73 8.42 -2.55
CA ALA A 304 6.05 7.14 -2.59
C ALA A 304 4.67 7.25 -3.23
N HIS A 305 4.23 6.16 -3.87
CA HIS A 305 2.88 6.03 -4.40
C HIS A 305 2.37 4.61 -4.19
N GLY A 306 1.25 4.46 -3.47
CA GLY A 306 0.80 3.15 -3.00
C GLY A 306 1.89 2.47 -2.16
N ASP A 307 2.21 1.23 -2.51
CA ASP A 307 3.27 0.43 -1.85
C ASP A 307 4.66 0.63 -2.50
N THR A 308 4.78 1.48 -3.53
CA THR A 308 6.06 1.71 -4.22
C THR A 308 6.79 2.91 -3.63
N GLU A 309 7.91 2.65 -2.98
CA GLU A 309 8.85 3.67 -2.51
C GLU A 309 9.87 4.00 -3.60
N HIS A 310 9.89 5.26 -4.03
CA HIS A 310 10.79 5.76 -5.07
C HIS A 310 12.04 6.43 -4.52
N GLY A 311 12.03 6.85 -3.26
CA GLY A 311 13.15 7.53 -2.61
C GLY A 311 12.70 8.56 -1.57
N VAL A 312 13.58 9.51 -1.29
CA VAL A 312 13.33 10.62 -0.36
C VAL A 312 13.74 11.94 -1.01
N LEU A 313 12.86 12.94 -0.93
CA LEU A 313 13.14 14.32 -1.28
C LEU A 313 13.64 15.03 -0.03
N VAL A 314 14.83 15.63 -0.11
CA VAL A 314 15.40 16.48 0.95
C VAL A 314 15.49 17.91 0.44
N VAL A 315 15.00 18.87 1.23
CA VAL A 315 15.09 20.30 0.93
C VAL A 315 15.74 21.05 2.07
N GLN A 316 16.51 22.08 1.75
CA GLN A 316 17.18 22.95 2.71
C GLN A 316 16.58 24.35 2.66
N SER A 317 16.29 24.92 3.82
CA SER A 317 15.90 26.31 3.99
C SER A 317 16.90 27.03 4.91
N GLU A 318 17.28 28.26 4.56
CA GLU A 318 18.09 29.13 5.43
C GLU A 318 17.25 29.80 6.52
N SER A 319 15.93 29.87 6.33
CA SER A 319 15.02 30.41 7.34
C SER A 319 14.80 29.40 8.48
N SER A 320 14.95 29.90 9.71
CA SER A 320 14.73 29.18 10.96
C SER A 320 13.25 28.90 11.28
N SER A 321 12.33 29.53 10.55
CA SER A 321 10.87 29.30 10.66
C SER A 321 10.33 28.38 9.57
N ALA A 322 11.21 27.72 8.81
CA ALA A 322 10.84 26.82 7.73
C ALA A 322 10.30 25.48 8.22
N PHE A 323 9.47 24.86 7.38
CA PHE A 323 8.90 23.54 7.58
C PHE A 323 7.96 23.47 8.78
N ASP A 324 7.06 24.45 8.88
CA ASP A 324 5.90 24.38 9.76
C ASP A 324 4.94 23.23 9.34
N ASP A 325 3.92 22.94 10.14
CA ASP A 325 2.98 21.83 9.84
C ASP A 325 2.31 21.95 8.46
N PRO A 326 1.82 23.14 8.04
CA PRO A 326 1.31 23.35 6.69
C PRO A 326 2.34 23.14 5.56
N GLU A 327 3.54 23.72 5.67
CA GLU A 327 4.62 23.57 4.65
C GLU A 327 5.07 22.11 4.56
N ARG A 328 5.18 21.40 5.70
CA ARG A 328 5.45 19.95 5.72
C ARG A 328 4.37 19.15 5.02
N THR A 329 3.10 19.44 5.31
CA THR A 329 1.97 18.76 4.67
C THR A 329 1.99 18.98 3.16
N ALA A 330 2.30 20.19 2.71
CA ALA A 330 2.44 20.52 1.30
C ALA A 330 3.61 19.77 0.64
N LEU A 331 4.77 19.71 1.28
CA LEU A 331 5.93 18.93 0.79
C LEU A 331 5.64 17.42 0.75
N GLU A 332 4.91 16.88 1.71
CA GLU A 332 4.46 15.48 1.68
C GLU A 332 3.47 15.22 0.54
N MET A 333 2.56 16.17 0.27
CA MET A 333 1.69 16.11 -0.91
C MET A 333 2.53 16.11 -2.19
N LEU A 334 3.54 16.96 -2.29
CA LEU A 334 4.48 16.97 -3.41
C LEU A 334 5.20 15.62 -3.52
N GLY A 335 5.69 15.05 -2.42
CA GLY A 335 6.33 13.72 -2.41
C GLY A 335 5.43 12.62 -2.97
N ARG A 336 4.13 12.64 -2.64
CA ARG A 336 3.13 11.73 -3.23
C ARG A 336 2.88 11.99 -4.71
N GLN A 337 2.79 13.25 -5.14
CA GLN A 337 2.57 13.60 -6.55
C GLN A 337 3.79 13.25 -7.42
N VAL A 338 5.00 13.47 -6.91
CA VAL A 338 6.24 13.04 -7.56
C VAL A 338 6.29 11.51 -7.61
N GLY A 339 5.92 10.82 -6.53
CA GLY A 339 5.81 9.35 -6.54
C GLY A 339 4.81 8.84 -7.57
N PHE A 340 3.66 9.50 -7.71
CA PHE A 340 2.67 9.19 -8.75
C PHE A 340 3.25 9.41 -10.15
N ALA A 341 3.90 10.55 -10.40
CA ALA A 341 4.51 10.86 -11.68
C ALA A 341 5.66 9.90 -12.03
N LEU A 342 6.50 9.52 -11.06
CA LEU A 342 7.56 8.52 -11.24
C LEU A 342 6.97 7.15 -11.55
N THR A 343 5.93 6.72 -10.82
CA THR A 343 5.21 5.47 -11.12
C THR A 343 4.60 5.52 -12.51
N ALA A 344 3.98 6.64 -12.89
CA ALA A 344 3.40 6.82 -14.21
C ALA A 344 4.47 6.84 -15.31
N VAL A 345 5.65 7.40 -15.05
CA VAL A 345 6.78 7.39 -15.99
C VAL A 345 7.42 6.01 -16.08
N ASP A 346 7.65 5.32 -14.96
CA ASP A 346 8.20 3.96 -14.95
C ASP A 346 7.23 3.02 -15.67
N ARG A 347 5.91 3.14 -15.40
CA ARG A 347 4.86 2.44 -16.14
C ARG A 347 4.83 2.85 -17.61
N LYS A 348 4.90 4.14 -17.95
CA LYS A 348 4.95 4.62 -19.33
C LYS A 348 6.24 4.21 -20.05
N GLN A 349 7.35 4.00 -19.34
CA GLN A 349 8.57 3.43 -19.91
C GLN A 349 8.42 1.92 -20.11
N LEU A 350 7.66 1.24 -19.26
CA LEU A 350 7.26 -0.15 -19.52
C LEU A 350 6.29 -0.25 -20.71
N LEU A 351 5.39 0.73 -20.88
CA LEU A 351 4.34 0.76 -21.93
C LEU A 351 4.81 1.33 -23.29
N LEU A 352 5.60 2.41 -23.32
CA LEU A 352 6.02 3.10 -24.58
C LEU A 352 7.31 2.57 -25.20
N GLY A 353 7.71 1.35 -24.84
CA GLY A 353 8.90 0.75 -25.41
C GLY A 353 10.21 1.24 -24.82
N GLY A 354 10.25 1.26 -23.49
CA GLY A 354 11.49 1.30 -22.74
C GLY A 354 12.39 0.15 -23.10
N VAL A 355 13.66 0.29 -22.75
CA VAL A 355 14.56 -0.85 -22.76
C VAL A 355 13.92 -1.90 -21.85
N VAL A 356 13.43 -3.00 -22.41
CA VAL A 356 13.05 -4.18 -21.66
C VAL A 356 14.27 -5.07 -21.56
N LEU A 357 14.38 -5.76 -20.44
CA LEU A 357 15.38 -6.79 -20.30
C LEU A 357 14.76 -8.11 -20.76
N GLU A 358 15.08 -8.52 -21.99
CA GLU A 358 14.76 -9.84 -22.50
C GLU A 358 15.72 -10.86 -21.87
N VAL A 359 15.15 -11.84 -21.19
CA VAL A 359 15.89 -12.84 -20.44
C VAL A 359 15.41 -14.22 -20.85
N THR A 360 16.37 -15.10 -21.12
CA THR A 360 16.09 -16.49 -21.46
C THR A 360 16.67 -17.41 -20.40
N PHE A 361 15.81 -18.24 -19.81
CA PHE A 361 16.16 -19.31 -18.90
C PHE A 361 16.04 -20.67 -19.60
N GLN A 362 16.88 -21.62 -19.19
CA GLN A 362 16.74 -23.03 -19.57
C GLN A 362 16.70 -23.91 -18.33
N TYR A 363 15.81 -24.90 -18.36
CA TYR A 363 15.65 -25.89 -17.30
C TYR A 363 15.11 -27.20 -17.89
N ASP A 364 15.35 -28.31 -17.21
CA ASP A 364 14.91 -29.66 -17.59
C ASP A 364 14.34 -30.45 -16.40
N ASP A 365 14.10 -29.77 -15.28
CA ASP A 365 13.63 -30.39 -14.05
C ASP A 365 12.15 -30.80 -14.15
N HIS A 366 11.89 -32.10 -13.96
CA HIS A 366 10.55 -32.71 -13.88
C HIS A 366 9.62 -32.10 -12.82
N ARG A 367 10.14 -31.33 -11.85
CA ARG A 367 9.30 -30.55 -10.93
C ARG A 367 8.51 -29.45 -11.64
N ALA A 368 8.91 -29.05 -12.85
CA ALA A 368 8.12 -28.17 -13.70
C ALA A 368 7.09 -28.99 -14.50
N ALA A 369 5.81 -28.85 -14.16
CA ALA A 369 4.71 -29.66 -14.71
C ALA A 369 4.70 -29.75 -16.26
N LEU A 370 4.98 -28.64 -16.97
CA LEU A 370 4.99 -28.66 -18.44
C LEU A 370 6.17 -29.44 -19.03
N VAL A 371 7.30 -29.53 -18.31
CA VAL A 371 8.43 -30.39 -18.70
C VAL A 371 8.08 -31.86 -18.51
N ASP A 372 7.49 -32.20 -17.36
CA ASP A 372 7.05 -33.56 -17.07
C ASP A 372 5.99 -34.04 -18.07
N LEU A 373 5.03 -33.17 -18.42
CA LEU A 373 4.03 -33.44 -19.45
C LEU A 373 4.66 -33.72 -20.83
N SER A 374 5.61 -32.88 -21.25
CA SER A 374 6.33 -33.05 -22.52
C SER A 374 7.12 -34.37 -22.55
N GLN A 375 7.78 -34.73 -21.45
CA GLN A 375 8.54 -35.99 -21.32
C GLN A 375 7.62 -37.22 -21.33
N SER A 376 6.50 -37.16 -20.58
CA SER A 376 5.49 -38.23 -20.52
C SER A 376 4.91 -38.55 -21.90
N LEU A 377 4.68 -37.52 -22.71
CA LEU A 377 4.13 -37.63 -24.06
C LEU A 377 5.19 -37.83 -25.15
N ALA A 378 6.49 -37.70 -24.82
CA ALA A 378 7.60 -37.63 -25.77
C ALA A 378 7.33 -36.64 -26.92
N SER A 379 6.83 -35.45 -26.56
CA SER A 379 6.30 -34.46 -27.50
C SER A 379 6.77 -33.04 -27.18
N SER A 380 6.91 -32.20 -28.22
CA SER A 380 7.20 -30.77 -28.07
C SER A 380 5.95 -30.00 -27.65
N LEU A 381 6.17 -29.00 -26.79
CA LEU A 381 5.13 -28.13 -26.25
C LEU A 381 5.52 -26.68 -26.47
N THR A 382 4.57 -25.86 -26.94
CA THR A 382 4.69 -24.40 -26.99
C THR A 382 3.59 -23.74 -26.18
N LEU A 383 3.92 -22.63 -25.52
CA LEU A 383 2.95 -21.82 -24.78
C LEU A 383 2.35 -20.75 -25.71
N ASP A 384 1.04 -20.83 -25.93
CA ASP A 384 0.29 -19.87 -26.75
C ASP A 384 -0.20 -18.69 -25.92
N GLY A 385 -0.43 -18.91 -24.62
CA GLY A 385 -0.83 -17.86 -23.69
C GLY A 385 -0.82 -18.32 -22.24
N ALA A 386 -0.63 -17.38 -21.33
CA ALA A 386 -0.76 -17.60 -19.89
C ALA A 386 -1.54 -16.44 -19.28
N VAL A 387 -2.51 -16.77 -18.42
CA VAL A 387 -3.39 -15.81 -17.74
C VAL A 387 -3.36 -16.10 -16.24
N PRO A 388 -2.98 -15.11 -15.40
CA PRO A 388 -3.05 -15.27 -13.95
C PRO A 388 -4.51 -15.39 -13.50
N THR A 389 -4.76 -16.21 -12.48
CA THR A 389 -6.07 -16.37 -11.85
C THR A 389 -5.92 -16.35 -10.33
N ASP A 390 -7.03 -16.16 -9.61
CA ASP A 390 -7.03 -16.18 -8.13
C ASP A 390 -6.50 -17.53 -7.56
N ALA A 391 -6.53 -18.61 -8.36
CA ALA A 391 -6.09 -19.95 -7.98
C ALA A 391 -4.69 -20.35 -8.50
N GLY A 392 -4.05 -19.52 -9.34
CA GLY A 392 -2.74 -19.81 -9.93
C GLY A 392 -2.59 -19.26 -11.35
N LEU A 393 -2.25 -20.12 -12.30
CA LEU A 393 -2.02 -19.74 -13.71
C LEU A 393 -2.78 -20.66 -14.66
N LEU A 394 -3.59 -20.06 -15.54
CA LEU A 394 -4.24 -20.77 -16.64
C LEU A 394 -3.35 -20.66 -17.90
N CYS A 395 -2.84 -21.78 -18.39
CA CYS A 395 -1.94 -21.85 -19.54
C CYS A 395 -2.64 -22.49 -20.74
N PHE A 396 -2.43 -21.90 -21.92
CA PHE A 396 -2.84 -22.46 -23.20
C PHE A 396 -1.60 -23.00 -23.89
N VAL A 397 -1.53 -24.31 -24.06
CA VAL A 397 -0.36 -25.00 -24.59
C VAL A 397 -0.71 -25.77 -25.85
N HIS A 398 0.09 -25.61 -26.88
CA HIS A 398 0.01 -26.39 -28.11
C HIS A 398 0.98 -27.57 -28.00
N LEU A 399 0.48 -28.78 -28.22
CA LEU A 399 1.31 -29.99 -28.34
C LEU A 399 1.43 -30.41 -29.79
N GLU A 400 2.65 -30.53 -30.30
CA GLU A 400 2.87 -30.95 -31.67
C GLU A 400 2.69 -32.48 -31.80
N GLN A 401 2.08 -32.91 -32.91
CA GLN A 401 2.04 -34.33 -33.32
C GLN A 401 1.49 -35.33 -32.29
N THR A 402 0.76 -34.86 -31.27
CA THR A 402 0.18 -35.69 -30.21
C THR A 402 -1.35 -35.63 -30.28
N PRO A 403 -2.04 -36.78 -30.30
CA PRO A 403 -3.50 -36.79 -30.25
C PRO A 403 -4.02 -36.09 -28.99
N ALA A 404 -4.90 -35.11 -29.17
CA ALA A 404 -5.47 -34.28 -28.11
C ALA A 404 -5.99 -35.08 -26.89
N GLN A 405 -6.68 -36.20 -27.13
CA GLN A 405 -7.22 -37.05 -26.07
C GLN A 405 -6.12 -37.68 -25.21
N GLN A 406 -5.04 -38.14 -25.84
CA GLN A 406 -3.89 -38.73 -25.14
C GLN A 406 -3.18 -37.66 -24.31
N ALA A 407 -3.05 -36.45 -24.84
CA ALA A 407 -2.44 -35.34 -24.13
C ALA A 407 -3.27 -34.91 -22.91
N LEU A 408 -4.60 -34.87 -23.05
CA LEU A 408 -5.54 -34.57 -21.96
C LEU A 408 -5.44 -35.60 -20.83
N GLU A 409 -5.43 -36.89 -21.17
CA GLU A 409 -5.27 -37.98 -20.19
C GLU A 409 -3.93 -37.87 -19.46
N ALA A 410 -2.83 -37.67 -20.18
CA ALA A 410 -1.52 -37.52 -19.58
C ALA A 410 -1.46 -36.31 -18.63
N ALA A 411 -2.07 -35.17 -19.00
CA ALA A 411 -2.07 -33.96 -18.18
C ALA A 411 -2.72 -34.18 -16.81
N THR A 412 -3.72 -35.05 -16.70
CA THR A 412 -4.37 -35.35 -15.40
C THR A 412 -3.49 -36.14 -14.42
N ASP A 413 -2.44 -36.79 -14.93
CA ASP A 413 -1.52 -37.60 -14.12
C ASP A 413 -0.25 -36.81 -13.69
N ILE A 414 -0.08 -35.57 -14.17
CA ILE A 414 1.10 -34.73 -13.86
C ILE A 414 0.90 -33.94 -12.56
N ASP A 415 1.87 -34.04 -11.65
CA ASP A 415 1.84 -33.28 -10.40
C ASP A 415 2.06 -31.77 -10.68
N GLY A 416 1.11 -30.95 -10.22
CA GLY A 416 1.11 -29.50 -10.44
C GLY A 416 0.18 -29.00 -11.56
N ILE A 417 -0.52 -29.92 -12.24
CA ILE A 417 -1.69 -29.59 -13.07
C ILE A 417 -2.95 -29.94 -12.27
N ASP A 418 -3.78 -28.93 -11.98
CA ASP A 418 -5.02 -29.12 -11.21
C ASP A 418 -6.19 -29.54 -12.10
N SER A 419 -6.24 -28.98 -13.30
CA SER A 419 -7.24 -29.32 -14.31
C SER A 419 -6.68 -29.15 -15.71
N ALA A 420 -7.23 -29.93 -16.64
CA ALA A 420 -6.88 -29.88 -18.04
C ALA A 420 -8.17 -29.94 -18.89
N ARG A 421 -8.24 -29.13 -19.94
CA ARG A 421 -9.34 -29.12 -20.90
C ARG A 421 -8.81 -29.03 -22.32
N LEU A 422 -9.44 -29.75 -23.25
CA LEU A 422 -9.17 -29.61 -24.67
C LEU A 422 -9.89 -28.37 -25.21
N VAL A 423 -9.14 -27.44 -25.81
CA VAL A 423 -9.68 -26.25 -26.47
C VAL A 423 -9.88 -26.53 -27.96
N ARG A 424 -8.82 -26.96 -28.64
CA ARG A 424 -8.84 -27.32 -30.06
C ARG A 424 -8.07 -28.60 -30.31
N SER A 425 -8.53 -29.42 -31.25
CA SER A 425 -7.71 -30.43 -31.91
C SER A 425 -7.74 -30.24 -33.42
N ASP A 426 -6.58 -30.28 -34.06
CA ASP A 426 -6.44 -30.27 -35.51
C ASP A 426 -5.41 -31.31 -35.98
N GLU A 427 -5.09 -31.32 -37.28
CA GLU A 427 -4.12 -32.26 -37.86
C GLU A 427 -2.66 -31.96 -37.44
N SER A 428 -2.38 -30.76 -36.92
CA SER A 428 -1.06 -30.31 -36.46
C SER A 428 -0.81 -30.50 -34.97
N GLY A 429 -1.86 -30.77 -34.18
CA GLY A 429 -1.76 -30.99 -32.74
C GLY A 429 -3.06 -30.71 -31.99
N GLY A 430 -2.93 -30.52 -30.68
CA GLY A 430 -4.02 -30.08 -29.81
C GLY A 430 -3.60 -28.91 -28.93
N VAL A 431 -4.50 -27.95 -28.75
CA VAL A 431 -4.37 -26.88 -27.75
C VAL A 431 -5.09 -27.32 -26.49
N LEU A 432 -4.35 -27.45 -25.40
CA LEU A 432 -4.87 -27.71 -24.07
C LEU A 432 -4.88 -26.43 -23.23
N GLU A 433 -5.96 -26.24 -22.49
CA GLU A 433 -6.02 -25.33 -21.36
C GLU A 433 -5.64 -26.11 -20.10
N LEU A 434 -4.64 -25.63 -19.36
CA LEU A 434 -4.10 -26.27 -18.15
C LEU A 434 -4.11 -25.28 -16.99
N ALA A 435 -4.73 -25.64 -15.87
CA ALA A 435 -4.66 -24.86 -14.64
C ALA A 435 -3.48 -25.33 -13.78
N LEU A 436 -2.57 -24.42 -13.44
CA LEU A 436 -1.39 -24.67 -12.62
C LEU A 436 -1.53 -23.95 -11.27
N SER A 437 -1.56 -24.66 -10.16
CA SER A 437 -1.72 -24.09 -8.80
C SER A 437 -0.46 -24.11 -7.93
N ARG A 438 0.59 -24.79 -8.40
CA ARG A 438 1.85 -24.98 -7.67
C ARG A 438 2.95 -24.08 -8.16
N ALA A 439 4.08 -24.07 -7.43
CA ALA A 439 5.31 -23.42 -7.85
C ALA A 439 5.62 -23.78 -9.31
N SER A 440 5.53 -22.78 -10.19
CA SER A 440 5.81 -22.88 -11.62
C SER A 440 6.87 -21.83 -11.98
N PRO A 441 7.79 -22.12 -12.92
CA PRO A 441 8.69 -21.12 -13.46
C PRO A 441 7.95 -19.90 -14.02
N LEU A 442 6.76 -20.10 -14.62
CA LEU A 442 5.94 -19.02 -15.19
C LEU A 442 5.38 -18.12 -14.09
N LEU A 443 4.80 -18.70 -13.03
CA LEU A 443 4.30 -17.96 -11.87
C LEU A 443 5.41 -17.15 -11.20
N THR A 444 6.61 -17.74 -11.07
CA THR A 444 7.77 -17.08 -10.47
C THR A 444 8.20 -15.80 -11.22
N ILE A 445 7.98 -15.75 -12.54
CA ILE A 445 8.21 -14.56 -13.37
C ILE A 445 7.06 -13.57 -13.20
N THR A 446 5.82 -14.03 -13.34
CA THR A 446 4.63 -13.18 -13.27
C THR A 446 4.47 -12.51 -11.90
N ASP A 447 4.71 -13.22 -10.80
CA ASP A 447 4.64 -12.71 -9.41
C ASP A 447 5.65 -11.56 -9.15
N ARG A 448 6.68 -11.46 -9.98
CA ARG A 448 7.71 -10.40 -9.90
C ARG A 448 7.57 -9.35 -11.00
N GLY A 449 6.38 -9.28 -11.61
CA GLY A 449 6.03 -8.29 -12.63
C GLY A 449 6.72 -8.49 -13.97
N GLY A 450 7.21 -9.70 -14.25
CA GLY A 450 7.75 -10.07 -15.55
C GLY A 450 6.67 -10.59 -16.50
N THR A 451 6.84 -10.35 -17.80
CA THR A 451 5.95 -10.87 -18.84
C THR A 451 6.59 -12.07 -19.51
N VAL A 452 5.92 -13.21 -19.49
CA VAL A 452 6.33 -14.38 -20.27
C VAL A 452 5.98 -14.13 -21.74
N THR A 453 6.99 -14.10 -22.61
CA THR A 453 6.80 -13.85 -24.04
C THR A 453 6.83 -15.12 -24.86
N ALA A 454 7.58 -16.13 -24.43
CA ALA A 454 7.60 -17.44 -25.06
C ALA A 454 8.03 -18.53 -24.08
N LEU A 455 7.44 -19.72 -24.22
CA LEU A 455 7.96 -20.95 -23.65
C LEU A 455 7.90 -22.04 -24.72
N THR A 456 9.02 -22.72 -24.92
CA THR A 456 9.10 -23.90 -25.78
C THR A 456 9.79 -25.02 -25.00
N ILE A 457 9.23 -26.22 -25.08
CA ILE A 457 9.77 -27.42 -24.47
C ILE A 457 9.96 -28.45 -25.58
N ALA A 458 11.19 -28.91 -25.74
CA ALA A 458 11.55 -29.93 -26.71
C ALA A 458 12.55 -30.88 -26.07
N ASP A 459 12.40 -32.19 -26.30
CA ASP A 459 13.28 -33.23 -25.75
C ASP A 459 13.47 -33.14 -24.22
N GLY A 460 12.42 -32.72 -23.49
CA GLY A 460 12.45 -32.56 -22.03
C GLY A 460 13.23 -31.32 -21.54
N GLN A 461 13.67 -30.45 -22.44
CA GLN A 461 14.35 -29.20 -22.10
C GLN A 461 13.46 -27.99 -22.41
N ALA A 462 13.16 -27.19 -21.39
CA ALA A 462 12.42 -25.95 -21.51
C ALA A 462 13.34 -24.77 -21.80
N THR A 463 12.90 -23.91 -22.72
CA THR A 463 13.47 -22.58 -22.97
C THR A 463 12.38 -21.55 -22.73
N LEU A 464 12.54 -20.78 -21.65
CA LEU A 464 11.60 -19.75 -21.21
C LEU A 464 12.19 -18.37 -21.53
N THR A 465 11.50 -17.60 -22.35
CA THR A 465 11.83 -16.20 -22.63
C THR A 465 10.82 -15.29 -21.95
N CYS A 466 11.33 -14.29 -21.24
CA CYS A 466 10.54 -13.31 -20.55
C CYS A 466 11.12 -11.91 -20.72
N GLU A 467 10.25 -10.91 -20.60
CA GLU A 467 10.60 -9.52 -20.56
C GLU A 467 10.44 -9.02 -19.13
N LEU A 468 11.48 -8.36 -18.63
CA LEU A 468 11.53 -7.77 -17.30
C LEU A 468 11.77 -6.27 -17.42
N ALA A 469 11.27 -5.51 -16.43
CA ALA A 469 11.72 -4.13 -16.27
C ALA A 469 13.25 -4.12 -16.01
N PRO A 470 14.01 -3.13 -16.51
CA PRO A 470 15.44 -3.02 -16.23
C PRO A 470 15.78 -2.96 -14.73
N GLU A 471 14.86 -2.40 -13.95
CA GLU A 471 14.94 -2.24 -12.49
C GLU A 471 14.63 -3.55 -11.74
N THR A 472 14.02 -4.56 -12.39
CA THR A 472 13.68 -5.85 -11.78
C THR A 472 14.94 -6.60 -11.35
N ASP A 473 14.96 -7.11 -10.12
CA ASP A 473 16.08 -7.90 -9.60
C ASP A 473 16.16 -9.29 -10.27
N LEU A 474 16.82 -9.33 -11.43
CA LEU A 474 17.08 -10.55 -12.18
C LEU A 474 17.82 -11.61 -11.34
N ARG A 475 18.67 -11.21 -10.37
CA ARG A 475 19.37 -12.20 -9.55
C ARG A 475 18.40 -12.92 -8.62
N ALA A 476 17.49 -12.19 -7.98
CA ALA A 476 16.46 -12.80 -7.15
C ALA A 476 15.57 -13.76 -7.95
N ILE A 477 15.21 -13.40 -9.20
CA ILE A 477 14.48 -14.28 -10.12
C ILE A 477 15.30 -15.52 -10.45
N HIS A 478 16.55 -15.33 -10.87
CA HIS A 478 17.45 -16.43 -11.21
C HIS A 478 17.64 -17.39 -10.05
N ASP A 479 17.96 -16.89 -8.85
CA ASP A 479 18.24 -17.72 -7.68
C ASP A 479 16.97 -18.51 -7.29
N SER A 480 15.80 -17.87 -7.32
CA SER A 480 14.51 -18.53 -7.09
C SER A 480 14.21 -19.65 -8.09
N LEU A 481 14.47 -19.42 -9.38
CA LEU A 481 14.26 -20.41 -10.43
C LEU A 481 15.32 -21.52 -10.40
N HIS A 482 16.56 -21.19 -10.05
CA HIS A 482 17.66 -22.13 -9.92
C HIS A 482 17.46 -23.08 -8.74
N ASP A 483 17.14 -22.54 -7.56
CA ASP A 483 16.94 -23.34 -6.35
C ASP A 483 15.72 -24.29 -6.49
N THR A 484 14.67 -23.81 -7.15
CA THR A 484 13.40 -24.55 -7.26
C THR A 484 13.36 -25.50 -8.46
N PHE A 485 13.94 -25.12 -9.60
CA PHE A 485 13.80 -25.86 -10.88
C PHE A 485 15.13 -26.11 -11.59
N GLY A 486 16.26 -25.81 -10.96
CA GLY A 486 17.58 -25.94 -11.59
C GLY A 486 17.75 -25.04 -12.83
N ALA A 487 16.96 -23.96 -12.94
CA ALA A 487 16.99 -23.12 -14.12
C ALA A 487 18.29 -22.31 -14.20
N ASP A 488 18.89 -22.30 -15.38
CA ASP A 488 20.08 -21.52 -15.69
C ASP A 488 19.72 -20.33 -16.59
N LEU A 489 20.28 -19.16 -16.26
CA LEU A 489 20.25 -18.00 -17.14
C LEU A 489 21.13 -18.23 -18.39
N ARG A 490 20.52 -18.22 -19.58
CA ARG A 490 21.23 -18.42 -20.86
C ARG A 490 21.49 -17.15 -21.62
N SER A 491 20.53 -16.21 -21.59
CA SER A 491 20.64 -14.94 -22.29
C SER A 491 20.08 -13.82 -21.43
N LYS A 492 20.74 -12.67 -21.51
CA LYS A 492 20.28 -11.40 -20.95
C LYS A 492 20.58 -10.33 -22.00
N GLN A 493 19.54 -9.74 -22.57
CA GLN A 493 19.66 -8.70 -23.59
C GLN A 493 18.79 -7.51 -23.22
N GLU A 494 19.40 -6.33 -23.17
CA GLU A 494 18.66 -5.08 -23.17
C GLU A 494 18.12 -4.86 -24.58
N ARG A 495 16.80 -4.89 -24.75
CA ARG A 495 16.14 -4.61 -26.02
C ARG A 495 15.33 -3.35 -25.85
N THR A 496 15.63 -2.34 -26.64
CA THR A 496 14.60 -1.36 -26.97
C THR A 496 13.54 -2.14 -27.73
N THR A 497 12.28 -2.10 -27.31
CA THR A 497 11.19 -2.77 -28.03
C THR A 497 11.11 -2.14 -29.43
N THR A 498 11.83 -2.70 -30.40
CA THR A 498 11.58 -2.39 -31.79
C THR A 498 10.26 -3.07 -32.06
N ASN A 499 9.17 -2.28 -32.12
CA ASN A 499 7.83 -2.72 -32.50
C ASN A 499 7.91 -3.53 -33.79
N GLY A 500 8.10 -4.83 -33.64
CA GLY A 500 8.15 -5.81 -34.69
C GLY A 500 6.72 -6.17 -35.04
N THR A 501 6.12 -5.37 -35.92
CA THR A 501 4.92 -5.75 -36.71
C THR A 501 3.69 -6.25 -35.92
N ALA A 502 3.14 -5.40 -35.06
CA ALA A 502 1.69 -5.11 -34.94
C ALA A 502 1.52 -3.98 -33.88
N PRO A 503 0.91 -2.82 -34.19
CA PRO A 503 0.97 -1.65 -33.32
C PRO A 503 -0.09 -1.69 -32.20
N ALA A 504 0.24 -1.12 -31.04
CA ALA A 504 -0.63 -0.32 -30.16
C ALA A 504 -1.89 -0.94 -29.48
N HIS A 505 -2.23 -2.22 -29.69
CA HIS A 505 -3.48 -2.77 -29.12
C HIS A 505 -3.31 -3.48 -27.76
N GLY A 506 -2.09 -3.88 -27.38
CA GLY A 506 -1.81 -4.47 -26.06
C GLY A 506 -1.86 -3.43 -24.93
N ASP A 507 -1.26 -2.26 -25.16
CA ASP A 507 -1.21 -1.13 -24.21
C ASP A 507 -2.59 -0.59 -23.85
N PHE A 508 -3.53 -0.59 -24.81
CA PHE A 508 -4.91 -0.15 -24.59
C PHE A 508 -5.66 -1.04 -23.59
N LEU A 509 -5.50 -2.36 -23.71
CA LEU A 509 -6.13 -3.33 -22.81
C LEU A 509 -5.61 -3.17 -21.37
N ASP A 510 -4.42 -2.60 -21.20
CA ASP A 510 -3.77 -2.42 -19.90
C ASP A 510 -4.18 -1.14 -19.16
N GLU A 511 -4.57 -0.09 -19.91
CA GLU A 511 -4.93 1.21 -19.36
C GLU A 511 -6.44 1.36 -19.11
N GLN A 512 -7.28 0.79 -19.98
CA GLN A 512 -8.74 1.00 -19.94
C GLN A 512 -9.52 -0.19 -19.36
N LEU A 513 -8.93 -1.39 -19.35
CA LEU A 513 -9.56 -2.57 -18.74
C LEU A 513 -9.06 -2.78 -17.32
N THR A 514 -10.01 -3.05 -16.42
CA THR A 514 -9.66 -3.61 -15.10
C THR A 514 -8.96 -4.96 -15.29
N GLU A 515 -8.07 -5.34 -14.38
CA GLU A 515 -7.38 -6.66 -14.36
C GLU A 515 -8.33 -7.82 -14.71
N LYS A 516 -9.46 -7.94 -14.00
CA LYS A 516 -10.48 -8.98 -14.24
C LYS A 516 -11.12 -8.95 -15.64
N GLN A 517 -11.20 -7.78 -16.28
CA GLN A 517 -11.75 -7.66 -17.63
C GLN A 517 -10.74 -8.11 -18.68
N ARG A 518 -9.45 -7.82 -18.43
CA ARG A 518 -8.33 -8.22 -19.27
C ARG A 518 -8.12 -9.73 -19.24
N ASP A 519 -8.11 -10.32 -18.04
CA ASP A 519 -7.95 -11.77 -17.87
C ASP A 519 -9.08 -12.51 -18.60
N VAL A 520 -10.32 -12.02 -18.46
CA VAL A 520 -11.49 -12.60 -19.12
C VAL A 520 -11.39 -12.51 -20.65
N ILE A 521 -10.99 -11.36 -21.20
CA ILE A 521 -10.93 -11.21 -22.67
C ILE A 521 -9.74 -11.98 -23.28
N ARG A 522 -8.60 -12.04 -22.58
CA ARG A 522 -7.43 -12.80 -23.01
C ARG A 522 -7.68 -14.31 -22.94
N THR A 523 -8.32 -14.77 -21.86
CA THR A 523 -8.79 -16.16 -21.74
C THR A 523 -9.75 -16.50 -22.87
N ALA A 524 -10.76 -15.65 -23.12
CA ALA A 524 -11.71 -15.88 -24.21
C ALA A 524 -11.04 -15.92 -25.59
N TYR A 525 -10.03 -15.08 -25.83
CA TYR A 525 -9.26 -15.08 -27.07
C TYR A 525 -8.50 -16.41 -27.27
N HIS A 526 -7.66 -16.79 -26.30
CA HIS A 526 -6.85 -18.02 -26.42
C HIS A 526 -7.69 -19.30 -26.39
N ALA A 527 -8.84 -19.27 -25.73
CA ALA A 527 -9.79 -20.38 -25.71
C ALA A 527 -10.67 -20.48 -26.97
N GLY A 528 -10.46 -19.62 -27.98
CA GLY A 528 -11.19 -19.65 -29.24
C GLY A 528 -12.69 -19.32 -29.12
N TYR A 529 -13.09 -18.53 -28.12
CA TYR A 529 -14.49 -18.11 -27.92
C TYR A 529 -15.00 -17.18 -29.03
N PHE A 530 -14.10 -16.42 -29.65
CA PHE A 530 -14.40 -15.51 -30.74
C PHE A 530 -14.33 -16.15 -32.13
N GLU A 531 -13.89 -17.42 -32.22
CA GLU A 531 -13.75 -18.14 -33.48
C GLU A 531 -15.09 -18.67 -34.01
N TRP A 532 -15.14 -18.96 -35.32
CA TRP A 532 -16.28 -19.63 -35.95
C TRP A 532 -15.87 -20.89 -36.73
N PRO A 533 -16.36 -22.08 -36.34
CA PRO A 533 -17.18 -22.38 -35.15
C PRO A 533 -16.40 -22.15 -33.84
N ARG A 534 -17.11 -21.79 -32.76
CA ARG A 534 -16.47 -21.54 -31.44
C ARG A 534 -15.84 -22.79 -30.88
N GLU A 535 -14.65 -22.64 -30.33
CA GLU A 535 -13.89 -23.72 -29.69
C GLU A 535 -14.25 -23.87 -28.20
N SER A 536 -14.56 -22.77 -27.52
CA SER A 536 -15.07 -22.77 -26.13
C SER A 536 -16.37 -21.98 -25.99
N THR A 537 -17.26 -22.42 -25.09
CA THR A 537 -18.50 -21.69 -24.74
C THR A 537 -18.28 -20.72 -23.58
N ALA A 538 -19.25 -19.84 -23.32
CA ALA A 538 -19.18 -18.92 -22.18
C ALA A 538 -19.26 -19.68 -20.84
N GLU A 539 -20.01 -20.78 -20.80
CA GLU A 539 -20.07 -21.66 -19.64
C GLU A 539 -18.71 -22.29 -19.34
N ASP A 540 -18.01 -22.80 -20.36
CA ASP A 540 -16.68 -23.40 -20.22
C ASP A 540 -15.65 -22.39 -19.67
N LEU A 541 -15.66 -21.16 -20.18
CA LEU A 541 -14.78 -20.08 -19.69
C LEU A 541 -15.08 -19.66 -18.26
N ALA A 542 -16.36 -19.61 -17.89
CA ALA A 542 -16.76 -19.23 -16.55
C ALA A 542 -16.28 -20.27 -15.52
N GLU A 543 -16.37 -21.56 -15.87
CA GLU A 543 -15.88 -22.66 -15.07
C GLU A 543 -14.35 -22.64 -14.91
N SER A 544 -13.58 -22.43 -15.99
CA SER A 544 -12.12 -22.40 -15.89
C SER A 544 -11.56 -21.20 -15.12
N MET A 545 -12.32 -20.11 -15.07
CA MET A 545 -11.98 -18.90 -14.32
C MET A 545 -12.58 -18.86 -12.90
N ASP A 546 -13.31 -19.90 -12.47
CA ASP A 546 -14.01 -19.98 -11.18
C ASP A 546 -14.93 -18.76 -10.91
N ILE A 547 -15.68 -18.34 -11.93
CA ILE A 547 -16.66 -17.24 -11.85
C ILE A 547 -18.03 -17.67 -12.41
N SER A 548 -19.08 -16.93 -12.06
CA SER A 548 -20.40 -17.19 -12.64
C SER A 548 -20.48 -16.78 -14.12
N SER A 549 -21.21 -17.51 -14.96
CA SER A 549 -21.42 -17.13 -16.37
C SER A 549 -22.01 -15.71 -16.55
N PRO A 550 -22.93 -15.22 -15.68
CA PRO A 550 -23.32 -13.80 -15.69
C PRO A 550 -22.17 -12.83 -15.43
N THR A 551 -21.26 -13.16 -14.52
CA THR A 551 -20.06 -12.36 -14.21
C THR A 551 -19.13 -12.32 -15.43
N LEU A 552 -18.86 -13.47 -16.05
CA LEU A 552 -18.07 -13.56 -17.29
C LEU A 552 -18.66 -12.69 -18.40
N HIS A 553 -19.96 -12.83 -18.70
CA HIS A 553 -20.62 -12.02 -19.74
C HIS A 553 -20.54 -10.52 -19.46
N ASN A 554 -20.68 -10.12 -18.19
CA ASN A 554 -20.55 -8.72 -17.81
C ASN A 554 -19.10 -8.21 -18.00
N HIS A 555 -18.09 -9.00 -17.64
CA HIS A 555 -16.69 -8.65 -17.88
C HIS A 555 -16.35 -8.58 -19.37
N LEU A 556 -16.75 -9.60 -20.17
CA LEU A 556 -16.59 -9.60 -21.62
C LEU A 556 -17.24 -8.39 -22.27
N ARG A 557 -18.49 -8.08 -21.91
CA ARG A 557 -19.20 -6.94 -22.49
C ARG A 557 -18.51 -5.62 -22.18
N ARG A 558 -18.07 -5.42 -20.93
CA ARG A 558 -17.33 -4.20 -20.55
C ARG A 558 -15.99 -4.12 -21.26
N ALA A 559 -15.25 -5.23 -21.31
CA ALA A 559 -13.97 -5.30 -21.99
C ALA A 559 -14.10 -4.96 -23.48
N GLN A 560 -15.05 -5.60 -24.16
CA GLN A 560 -15.37 -5.34 -25.56
C GLN A 560 -15.85 -3.90 -25.79
N GLN A 561 -16.68 -3.36 -24.88
CA GLN A 561 -17.15 -1.98 -25.00
C GLN A 561 -15.98 -1.00 -24.91
N SER A 562 -15.11 -1.13 -23.91
CA SER A 562 -13.91 -0.28 -23.81
C SER A 562 -13.05 -0.40 -25.07
N ILE A 563 -12.79 -1.61 -25.58
CA ILE A 563 -12.03 -1.82 -26.83
C ILE A 563 -12.71 -1.15 -28.03
N LEU A 564 -14.03 -1.25 -28.13
CA LEU A 564 -14.78 -0.65 -29.23
C LEU A 564 -14.85 0.87 -29.11
N ASP A 565 -14.99 1.42 -27.90
CA ASP A 565 -15.01 2.86 -27.65
C ASP A 565 -13.68 3.48 -28.13
N GLU A 566 -12.53 2.86 -27.83
CA GLU A 566 -11.24 3.34 -28.34
C GLU A 566 -11.10 3.24 -29.86
N ILE A 567 -11.48 2.10 -30.44
CA ILE A 567 -11.31 1.87 -31.89
C ILE A 567 -12.27 2.75 -32.71
N LEU A 568 -13.41 3.17 -32.13
CA LEU A 568 -14.48 3.90 -32.84
C LEU A 568 -14.57 5.39 -32.48
N ASP A 569 -14.06 5.84 -31.33
CA ASP A 569 -14.02 7.26 -30.92
C ASP A 569 -12.78 8.02 -31.46
N GLU A 570 -12.17 7.57 -32.57
CA GLU A 570 -11.15 8.32 -33.34
C GLU A 570 -11.65 9.70 -33.84
#